data_AF-A0A537Y7N1-F1
#
_entry.id   AF-A0A537Y7N1-F1
#
_cell.length_a   1.000
_cell.length_b   1.000
_cell.length_c   1.000
_cell.angle_alpha   90.00
_cell.angle_beta   90.00
_cell.angle_gamma   90.00
#
_symmetry.space_group_name_H-M   'P 1'
#
loop_
_entity.id
_entity.type
_entity.pdbx_description
1 polymer ?
#
loop_
_entity_poly.entity_id
_entity_poly.type
_entity_poly.pdbx_seq_one_letter_code
_entity_poly.pdbx_strand_id
1 'polypeptide(L)'
;MSEASRRSVDRIFDPSYVDNLTTLPVEELRKKKAECEALEAEVSYARRLIQGKLDILRHGVERVAGGDKLEVTEMVEDLPGILSEGVGGSASRLPRIIAPANADTQRREVERLVSTADLTRLEELSAAELEEIVERLTEAEKETSHRRRRIQGVMDSITGELIRRYREGKEDPTSILLN
;
A
#
# COMPACT_ATOMS: atom_id res chain seq x y z
N MET A 1 7.47 9.05 4.62
CA MET A 1 6.69 8.49 5.75
C MET A 1 6.75 9.45 6.91
N SER A 2 5.69 9.55 7.72
CA SER A 2 5.76 10.30 8.97
C SER A 2 6.78 9.65 9.93
N GLU A 3 7.33 10.43 10.86
CA GLU A 3 8.25 9.91 11.87
C GLU A 3 7.57 8.85 12.77
N ALA A 4 6.27 9.03 13.05
CA ALA A 4 5.46 8.05 13.75
C ALA A 4 5.33 6.73 12.97
N SER A 5 5.07 6.80 11.66
CA SER A 5 4.98 5.61 10.80
C SER A 5 6.32 4.86 10.75
N ARG A 6 7.45 5.56 10.73
CA ARG A 6 8.79 4.92 10.77
C ARG A 6 9.00 4.17 12.08
N ARG A 7 8.72 4.82 13.22
CA ARG A 7 8.81 4.18 14.54
C ARG A 7 7.90 2.96 14.67
N SER A 8 6.68 3.02 14.12
CA SER A 8 5.77 1.87 14.08
C SER A 8 6.29 0.74 13.19
N VAL A 9 6.89 1.05 12.03
CA VAL A 9 7.52 0.04 11.16
C VAL A 9 8.64 -0.67 11.91
N ASP A 10 9.57 0.07 12.53
CA ASP A 10 10.70 -0.51 13.24
C ASP A 10 10.23 -1.44 14.36
N ARG A 11 9.21 -0.99 15.12
CA ARG A 11 8.62 -1.79 16.20
C ARG A 11 7.90 -3.04 15.68
N ILE A 12 7.09 -2.94 14.62
CA ILE A 12 6.31 -4.08 14.08
C ILE A 12 7.23 -5.09 13.38
N PHE A 13 8.34 -4.65 12.80
CA PHE A 13 9.29 -5.53 12.11
C PHE A 13 10.31 -6.16 13.04
N ASP A 14 10.42 -5.70 14.27
CA ASP A 14 11.19 -6.38 15.31
C ASP A 14 10.58 -7.77 15.56
N PRO A 15 11.35 -8.87 15.45
CA PRO A 15 10.85 -10.22 15.73
C PRO A 15 10.17 -10.35 17.10
N SER A 16 10.63 -9.60 18.10
CA SER A 16 10.03 -9.61 19.45
C SER A 16 8.61 -9.06 19.51
N TYR A 17 8.14 -8.38 18.45
CA TYR A 17 6.77 -7.86 18.39
C TYR A 17 5.71 -8.96 18.43
N VAL A 18 6.04 -10.14 17.92
CA VAL A 18 5.19 -11.35 17.92
C VAL A 18 5.65 -12.40 18.93
N ASP A 19 6.59 -12.07 19.80
CA ASP A 19 6.97 -12.96 20.89
C ASP A 19 5.88 -13.01 21.95
N ASN A 20 5.71 -14.19 22.56
CA ASN A 20 4.83 -14.39 23.72
C ASN A 20 3.36 -13.98 23.50
N LEU A 21 2.85 -14.02 22.25
CA LEU A 21 1.44 -13.73 21.97
C LEU A 21 0.48 -14.58 22.79
N THR A 22 0.89 -15.79 23.17
CA THR A 22 0.08 -16.74 23.98
C THR A 22 -0.13 -16.30 25.42
N THR A 23 0.73 -15.43 25.97
CA THR A 23 0.65 -14.97 27.36
C THR A 23 0.13 -13.54 27.49
N LEU A 24 0.12 -12.76 26.40
CA LEU A 24 -0.39 -11.39 26.41
C LEU A 24 -1.89 -11.33 26.74
N PRO A 25 -2.38 -10.30 27.46
CA PRO A 25 -3.81 -10.04 27.58
C PRO A 25 -4.46 -9.82 26.21
N VAL A 26 -5.73 -10.19 26.03
CA VAL A 26 -6.41 -10.03 24.73
C VAL A 26 -6.55 -8.59 24.29
N GLU A 27 -6.67 -7.65 25.22
CA GLU A 27 -6.70 -6.23 24.85
C GLU A 27 -5.37 -5.74 24.28
N GLU A 28 -4.24 -6.28 24.74
CA GLU A 28 -2.94 -5.98 24.14
C GLU A 28 -2.80 -6.63 22.76
N LEU A 29 -3.36 -7.83 22.55
CA LEU A 29 -3.42 -8.43 21.21
C LEU A 29 -4.27 -7.60 20.25
N ARG A 30 -5.45 -7.12 20.69
CA ARG A 30 -6.33 -6.25 19.89
C ARG A 30 -5.66 -4.93 19.56
N LYS A 31 -4.96 -4.32 20.53
CA LYS A 31 -4.18 -3.09 20.33
C LYS A 31 -3.04 -3.29 19.33
N LYS A 32 -2.27 -4.37 19.45
CA LYS A 32 -1.23 -4.73 18.48
C LYS A 32 -1.80 -4.95 17.08
N LYS A 33 -2.95 -5.63 16.97
CA LYS A 33 -3.67 -5.83 15.70
C LYS A 33 -4.10 -4.50 15.08
N ALA A 34 -4.73 -3.62 15.85
CA ALA A 34 -5.17 -2.31 15.39
C ALA A 34 -3.99 -1.45 14.90
N GLU A 35 -2.84 -1.52 15.58
CA GLU A 35 -1.63 -0.85 15.12
C GLU A 35 -1.13 -1.38 13.77
N CYS A 36 -1.07 -2.71 13.61
CA CYS A 36 -0.67 -3.31 12.34
C CYS A 36 -1.67 -3.01 11.23
N GLU A 37 -2.98 -3.01 11.51
CA GLU A 37 -4.04 -2.65 10.55
C GLU A 37 -3.91 -1.19 10.08
N ALA A 38 -3.64 -0.26 10.99
CA ALA A 38 -3.40 1.13 10.64
C ALA A 38 -2.19 1.28 9.72
N LEU A 39 -1.07 0.62 10.06
CA LEU A 39 0.14 0.66 9.24
C LEU A 39 -0.03 -0.06 7.89
N GLU A 40 -0.75 -1.19 7.85
CA GLU A 40 -1.07 -1.88 6.59
C GLU A 40 -1.88 -0.97 5.67
N ALA A 41 -2.90 -0.27 6.20
CA ALA A 41 -3.71 0.66 5.43
C ALA A 41 -2.86 1.81 4.85
N GLU A 42 -1.91 2.35 5.63
CA GLU A 42 -0.96 3.35 5.16
C GLU A 42 -0.13 2.86 3.96
N VAL A 43 0.47 1.67 4.10
CA VAL A 43 1.33 1.07 3.07
C VAL A 43 0.52 0.65 1.84
N SER A 44 -0.68 0.10 2.03
CA SER A 44 -1.62 -0.27 0.96
C SER A 44 -2.07 0.95 0.17
N TYR A 45 -2.34 2.07 0.85
CA TYR A 45 -2.71 3.33 0.19
C TYR A 45 -1.54 3.87 -0.65
N ALA A 46 -0.33 3.95 -0.08
CA ALA A 46 0.86 4.37 -0.82
C ALA A 46 1.13 3.47 -2.04
N ARG A 47 1.00 2.15 -1.87
CA ARG A 47 1.15 1.17 -2.95
C ARG A 47 0.17 1.44 -4.10
N ARG A 48 -1.11 1.70 -3.80
CA ARG A 48 -2.10 1.98 -4.86
C ARG A 48 -1.78 3.27 -5.62
N LEU A 49 -1.31 4.31 -4.92
CA LEU A 49 -0.88 5.55 -5.56
C LEU A 49 0.31 5.32 -6.51
N ILE A 50 1.28 4.51 -6.10
CA ILE A 50 2.42 4.14 -6.96
C ILE A 50 1.94 3.35 -8.19
N GLN A 51 1.07 2.37 -7.99
CA GLN A 51 0.50 1.57 -9.09
C GLN A 51 -0.23 2.43 -10.11
N GLY A 52 -1.13 3.31 -9.66
CA GLY A 52 -1.86 4.18 -10.60
C GLY A 52 -0.92 5.08 -11.41
N LYS A 53 0.19 5.54 -10.83
CA LYS A 53 1.21 6.30 -11.57
C LYS A 53 1.99 5.42 -12.55
N LEU A 54 2.34 4.18 -12.18
CA LEU A 54 2.97 3.22 -13.07
C LEU A 54 2.08 2.89 -14.27
N ASP A 55 0.78 2.68 -14.04
CA ASP A 55 -0.18 2.37 -15.10
C ASP A 55 -0.22 3.52 -16.13
N ILE A 56 -0.29 4.78 -15.66
CA ILE A 56 -0.25 5.98 -16.52
C ILE A 56 1.08 6.08 -17.30
N LEU A 57 2.21 5.89 -16.62
CA LEU A 57 3.53 6.05 -17.24
C LEU A 57 3.86 4.95 -18.24
N ARG A 58 3.45 3.70 -17.97
CA ARG A 58 3.63 2.57 -18.90
C ARG A 58 2.83 2.78 -20.18
N HIS A 59 1.59 3.24 -20.06
CA HIS A 59 0.80 3.64 -21.22
C HIS A 59 1.51 4.72 -22.05
N GLY A 60 2.13 5.70 -21.38
CA GLY A 60 2.92 6.71 -22.07
C GLY A 60 4.14 6.17 -22.81
N VAL A 61 4.89 5.24 -22.19
CA VAL A 61 6.01 4.55 -22.85
C VAL A 61 5.55 3.80 -24.10
N GLU A 62 4.43 3.08 -24.02
CA GLU A 62 3.89 2.32 -25.15
C GLU A 62 3.51 3.21 -26.33
N ARG A 63 2.87 4.37 -26.08
CA ARG A 63 2.55 5.35 -27.14
C ARG A 63 3.80 5.92 -27.80
N VAL A 64 4.79 6.34 -27.00
CA VAL A 64 6.05 6.89 -27.54
C VAL A 64 6.80 5.84 -28.36
N ALA A 65 6.83 4.58 -27.91
CA ALA A 65 7.43 3.48 -28.66
C ALA A 65 6.68 3.18 -29.99
N GLY A 66 5.37 3.43 -30.03
CA GLY A 66 4.54 3.37 -31.23
C GLY A 66 4.77 4.51 -32.23
N GLY A 67 5.55 5.53 -31.86
CA GLY A 67 5.80 6.72 -32.67
C GLY A 67 4.76 7.83 -32.49
N ASP A 68 3.83 7.68 -31.55
CA ASP A 68 2.83 8.69 -31.23
C ASP A 68 3.44 9.80 -30.37
N LYS A 69 2.92 11.01 -30.52
CA LYS A 69 3.20 12.08 -29.58
C LYS A 69 2.39 11.86 -28.31
N LEU A 70 3.01 12.19 -27.18
CA LEU A 70 2.33 12.15 -25.91
C LEU A 70 1.50 13.44 -25.76
N GLU A 71 0.19 13.37 -25.96
CA GLU A 71 -0.73 14.48 -25.69
C GLU A 71 -1.50 14.21 -24.38
N VAL A 72 -1.46 15.17 -23.45
CA VAL A 72 -2.10 15.02 -22.13
C VAL A 72 -3.60 14.80 -22.26
N THR A 73 -4.26 15.42 -23.24
CA THR A 73 -5.71 15.27 -23.47
C THR A 73 -6.08 13.82 -23.77
N GLU A 74 -5.36 13.16 -24.69
CA GLU A 74 -5.59 11.76 -25.04
C GLU A 74 -5.31 10.83 -23.85
N MET A 75 -4.24 11.11 -23.09
CA MET A 75 -3.96 10.34 -21.87
C MET A 75 -5.07 10.44 -20.84
N VAL A 76 -5.69 11.61 -20.68
CA VAL A 76 -6.83 11.80 -19.77
C VAL A 76 -8.06 11.02 -20.25
N GLU A 77 -8.29 10.93 -21.56
CA GLU A 77 -9.37 10.12 -22.15
C GLU A 77 -9.14 8.62 -21.92
N ASP A 78 -7.89 8.16 -21.96
CA ASP A 78 -7.50 6.76 -21.75
C ASP A 78 -7.50 6.33 -20.26
N LEU A 79 -7.48 7.27 -19.31
CA LEU A 79 -7.37 7.00 -17.86
C LEU A 79 -8.37 5.96 -17.32
N PRO A 80 -9.67 5.97 -17.68
CA PRO A 80 -10.61 4.97 -17.20
C PRO A 80 -10.20 3.55 -17.59
N GLY A 81 -9.67 3.37 -18.81
CA GLY A 81 -9.13 2.09 -19.28
C GLY A 81 -7.89 1.69 -18.51
N ILE A 82 -6.88 2.57 -18.49
CA ILE A 82 -5.58 2.38 -17.83
C ILE A 82 -5.75 1.94 -16.37
N LEU A 83 -6.58 2.65 -15.60
CA LEU A 83 -6.74 2.39 -14.16
C LEU A 83 -7.60 1.16 -13.84
N SER A 84 -8.37 0.67 -14.80
CA SER A 84 -9.25 -0.50 -14.65
C SER A 84 -8.51 -1.83 -14.81
N GLU A 85 -7.50 -1.89 -15.69
CA GLU A 85 -6.71 -3.11 -15.94
C GLU A 85 -5.96 -3.60 -14.69
N GLY A 86 -5.45 -2.68 -13.87
CA GLY A 86 -4.74 -2.98 -12.62
C GLY A 86 -5.63 -3.56 -11.49
N VAL A 87 -6.95 -3.72 -11.71
CA VAL A 87 -7.90 -4.26 -10.72
C VAL A 87 -8.10 -5.78 -10.87
N GLY A 88 -7.52 -6.41 -11.90
CA GLY A 88 -7.72 -7.82 -12.29
C GLY A 88 -7.03 -8.90 -11.43
N GLY A 89 -6.76 -8.65 -10.15
CA GLY A 89 -6.21 -9.66 -9.24
C GLY A 89 -7.32 -10.44 -8.52
N SER A 90 -7.13 -11.76 -8.36
CA SER A 90 -8.01 -12.71 -7.64
C SER A 90 -8.28 -12.32 -6.18
N ALA A 91 -9.08 -11.27 -5.98
CA ALA A 91 -9.66 -10.92 -4.70
C ALA A 91 -11.16 -11.08 -4.86
N SER A 92 -11.70 -12.18 -4.34
CA SER A 92 -13.15 -12.38 -4.12
C SER A 92 -13.79 -11.28 -3.25
N ARG A 93 -13.01 -10.28 -2.82
CA ARG A 93 -13.43 -9.11 -2.06
C ARG A 93 -12.87 -7.89 -2.78
N LEU A 94 -13.75 -6.94 -3.12
CA LEU A 94 -13.33 -5.59 -3.51
C LEU A 94 -12.29 -5.10 -2.50
N PRO A 95 -11.07 -4.69 -2.94
CA PRO A 95 -10.13 -4.05 -2.05
C PRO A 95 -10.80 -2.82 -1.47
N ARG A 96 -11.19 -2.86 -0.20
CA ARG A 96 -11.68 -1.66 0.48
C ARG A 96 -10.44 -0.82 0.78
N ILE A 97 -10.10 0.06 -0.16
CA ILE A 97 -9.05 1.06 0.06
C ILE A 97 -9.62 2.08 1.02
N ILE A 98 -9.36 1.89 2.31
CA ILE A 98 -9.66 2.88 3.33
C ILE A 98 -8.50 3.87 3.32
N ALA A 99 -8.78 5.13 2.99
CA ALA A 99 -7.78 6.17 3.11
C ALA A 99 -7.35 6.27 4.59
N PRO A 100 -6.04 6.14 4.89
CA PRO A 100 -5.55 6.26 6.26
C PRO A 100 -5.71 7.69 6.76
N ALA A 101 -5.70 7.89 8.08
CA ALA A 101 -5.80 9.22 8.69
C ALA A 101 -4.70 10.18 8.20
N ASN A 102 -3.54 9.66 7.80
CA ASN A 102 -2.43 10.43 7.26
C ASN A 102 -2.32 10.37 5.72
N ALA A 103 -3.42 10.13 5.00
CA ALA A 103 -3.45 9.97 3.54
C ALA A 103 -2.71 11.09 2.78
N ASP A 104 -2.86 12.35 3.19
CA ASP A 104 -2.14 13.47 2.58
C ASP A 104 -0.62 13.37 2.73
N THR A 105 -0.14 12.85 3.86
CA THR A 105 1.29 12.63 4.09
C THR A 105 1.81 11.51 3.20
N GLN A 106 1.03 10.44 3.02
CA GLN A 106 1.39 9.34 2.11
C GLN A 106 1.39 9.81 0.66
N ARG A 107 0.39 10.59 0.24
CA ARG A 107 0.33 11.19 -1.09
C ARG A 107 1.58 12.03 -1.38
N ARG A 108 1.95 12.94 -0.48
CA ARG A 108 3.15 13.78 -0.61
C ARG A 108 4.46 12.98 -0.60
N GLU A 109 4.49 11.80 0.01
CA GLU A 109 5.66 10.92 -0.05
C GLU A 109 5.78 10.27 -1.42
N VAL A 110 4.68 9.74 -1.95
CA VAL A 110 4.64 9.15 -3.29
C VAL A 110 4.96 10.20 -4.36
N GLU A 111 4.47 11.43 -4.18
CA GLU A 111 4.83 12.60 -5.00
C GLU A 111 6.27 13.10 -4.83
N ARG A 112 7.04 12.57 -3.87
CA ARG A 112 8.48 12.80 -3.78
C ARG A 112 9.28 11.68 -4.43
N LEU A 113 8.72 10.47 -4.53
CA LEU A 113 9.31 9.35 -5.28
C LEU A 113 9.24 9.59 -6.79
N VAL A 114 8.19 10.27 -7.24
CA VAL A 114 8.06 10.79 -8.61
C VAL A 114 8.21 12.29 -8.49
N SER A 115 9.28 12.90 -9.01
CA SER A 115 9.42 14.34 -8.93
C SER A 115 8.14 14.98 -9.48
N THR A 116 7.53 15.88 -8.71
CA THR A 116 6.25 16.51 -9.11
C THR A 116 6.36 17.20 -10.48
N ALA A 117 7.58 17.56 -10.90
CA ALA A 117 7.91 18.11 -12.20
C ALA A 117 7.77 17.11 -13.37
N ASP A 118 7.95 15.80 -13.13
CA ASP A 118 8.04 14.78 -14.18
C ASP A 118 6.67 14.52 -14.82
N LEU A 119 5.60 14.43 -14.02
CA LEU A 119 4.25 14.19 -14.52
C LEU A 119 3.60 15.43 -15.14
N THR A 120 3.98 16.62 -14.70
CA THR A 120 3.46 17.89 -15.24
C THR A 120 4.09 18.29 -16.58
N ARG A 121 5.23 17.67 -16.93
CA ARG A 121 5.96 17.91 -18.18
C ARG A 121 6.03 16.64 -19.03
N LEU A 122 5.01 15.80 -18.90
CA LEU A 122 4.98 14.47 -19.51
C LEU A 122 5.22 14.53 -21.03
N GLU A 123 4.68 15.56 -21.69
CA GLU A 123 4.83 15.82 -23.13
C GLU A 123 6.26 16.18 -23.56
N GLU A 124 7.11 16.58 -22.61
CA GLU A 124 8.49 17.01 -22.83
C GLU A 124 9.52 15.91 -22.49
N LEU A 125 9.07 14.80 -21.87
CA LEU A 125 9.94 13.69 -21.50
C LEU A 125 10.29 12.84 -22.72
N SER A 126 11.57 12.51 -22.85
CA SER A 126 12.03 11.51 -23.80
C SER A 126 11.63 10.09 -23.36
N ALA A 127 11.62 9.14 -24.32
CA ALA A 127 11.36 7.74 -24.05
C ALA A 127 12.29 7.17 -22.94
N ALA A 128 13.57 7.54 -22.97
CA ALA A 128 14.56 7.09 -21.99
C ALA A 128 14.27 7.63 -20.58
N GLU A 129 13.84 8.90 -20.47
CA GLU A 129 13.46 9.49 -19.18
C GLU A 129 12.18 8.84 -18.61
N LEU A 130 11.20 8.53 -19.47
CA LEU A 130 10.00 7.80 -19.07
C LEU A 130 10.34 6.40 -18.55
N GLU A 131 11.20 5.65 -19.25
CA GLU A 131 11.66 4.32 -18.82
C GLU A 131 12.37 4.38 -17.46
N GLU A 132 13.25 5.38 -17.24
CA GLU A 132 13.93 5.57 -15.95
C GLU A 132 12.95 5.86 -14.81
N ILE A 133 11.92 6.70 -15.05
CA ILE A 133 10.87 6.95 -14.05
C ILE A 133 10.09 5.66 -13.75
N VAL A 134 9.72 4.89 -14.78
CA VAL A 134 8.99 3.61 -14.63
C VAL A 134 9.82 2.60 -13.82
N GLU A 135 11.13 2.50 -14.07
CA GLU A 135 12.02 1.60 -13.33
C GLU A 135 12.08 1.98 -11.85
N ARG A 136 12.33 3.26 -11.54
CA ARG A 136 12.36 3.77 -10.16
C ARG A 136 11.06 3.52 -9.42
N LEU A 137 9.92 3.79 -10.06
CA LEU A 137 8.60 3.53 -9.47
C LEU A 137 8.31 2.04 -9.29
N THR A 138 8.77 1.21 -10.22
CA THR A 138 8.61 -0.25 -10.12
C THR A 138 9.38 -0.78 -8.91
N GLU A 139 10.58 -0.28 -8.64
CA GLU A 139 11.34 -0.68 -7.45
C GLU A 139 10.66 -0.18 -6.15
N ALA A 140 10.15 1.05 -6.15
CA ALA A 140 9.37 1.57 -5.02
C ALA A 140 8.08 0.77 -4.76
N GLU A 141 7.38 0.32 -5.81
CA GLU A 141 6.22 -0.58 -5.68
C GLU A 141 6.64 -1.89 -5.02
N LYS A 142 7.71 -2.53 -5.51
CA LYS A 142 8.20 -3.79 -4.97
C LYS A 142 8.54 -3.66 -3.49
N GLU A 143 9.28 -2.62 -3.11
CA GLU A 143 9.64 -2.38 -1.71
C GLU A 143 8.39 -2.21 -0.84
N THR A 144 7.43 -1.40 -1.31
CA THR A 144 6.16 -1.15 -0.61
C THR A 144 5.34 -2.45 -0.48
N SER A 145 5.29 -3.26 -1.54
CA SER A 145 4.67 -4.58 -1.58
C SER A 145 5.31 -5.56 -0.60
N HIS A 146 6.65 -5.57 -0.51
CA HIS A 146 7.39 -6.39 0.46
C HIS A 146 7.08 -5.97 1.90
N ARG A 147 7.10 -4.67 2.19
CA ARG A 147 6.72 -4.13 3.52
C ARG A 147 5.30 -4.53 3.89
N ARG A 148 4.33 -4.35 2.97
CA ARG A 148 2.94 -4.77 3.17
C ARG A 148 2.82 -6.24 3.54
N ARG A 149 3.45 -7.14 2.77
CA ARG A 149 3.43 -8.59 3.05
C ARG A 149 4.01 -8.92 4.44
N ARG A 150 5.08 -8.25 4.86
CA ARG A 150 5.64 -8.42 6.21
C ARG A 150 4.65 -8.01 7.31
N ILE A 151 3.98 -6.86 7.16
CA ILE A 151 2.95 -6.40 8.11
C ILE A 151 1.81 -7.42 8.17
N GLN A 152 1.37 -7.93 7.02
CA GLN A 152 0.31 -8.94 6.95
C GLN A 152 0.70 -10.24 7.67
N GLY A 153 1.94 -10.72 7.54
CA GLY A 153 2.42 -11.88 8.29
C GLY A 153 2.39 -11.68 9.81
N VAL A 154 2.68 -10.46 10.29
CA VAL A 154 2.53 -10.09 11.71
C VAL A 154 1.05 -10.09 12.13
N MET A 155 0.18 -9.49 11.31
CA MET A 155 -1.27 -9.49 11.54
C MET A 155 -1.85 -10.90 11.59
N ASP A 156 -1.39 -11.80 10.72
CA ASP A 156 -1.83 -13.19 10.66
C ASP A 156 -1.43 -13.95 11.93
N SER A 157 -0.23 -13.68 12.48
CA SER A 157 0.22 -14.28 13.75
C SER A 157 -0.66 -13.86 14.93
N ILE A 158 -0.98 -12.56 15.03
CA ILE A 158 -1.86 -12.02 16.08
C ILE A 158 -3.29 -12.54 15.90
N THR A 159 -3.79 -12.56 14.66
CA THR A 159 -5.15 -13.02 14.33
C THR A 159 -5.29 -14.52 14.61
N GLY A 160 -4.27 -15.33 14.30
CA GLY A 160 -4.24 -16.75 14.62
C GLY A 160 -4.36 -17.02 16.12
N GLU A 161 -3.65 -16.25 16.94
CA GLU A 161 -3.75 -16.35 18.40
C GLU A 161 -5.13 -15.92 18.93
N LEU A 162 -5.69 -14.82 18.42
CA LEU A 162 -7.05 -14.39 18.80
C LEU A 162 -8.10 -15.45 18.45
N ILE A 163 -8.05 -16.01 17.23
CA ILE A 163 -8.95 -17.10 16.79
C ILE A 163 -8.80 -18.32 17.71
N ARG A 164 -7.58 -18.68 18.10
CA ARG A 164 -7.31 -19.81 19.01
C ARG A 164 -7.98 -19.59 20.37
N ARG A 165 -7.88 -18.39 20.95
CA ARG A 165 -8.50 -18.08 22.26
C ARG A 165 -10.02 -18.13 22.23
N TYR A 166 -10.65 -17.58 21.20
CA TYR A 166 -12.10 -17.69 21.04
C TYR A 166 -12.55 -19.14 20.87
N ARG A 167 -11.81 -19.94 20.09
CA ARG A 167 -12.11 -21.37 19.91
C ARG A 167 -11.99 -22.16 21.21
N GLU A 168 -11.02 -21.83 22.06
CA GLU A 168 -10.80 -22.49 23.36
C GLU A 168 -11.71 -21.96 24.48
N GLY A 169 -12.60 -21.00 24.18
CA GLY A 169 -13.48 -20.40 25.19
C GLY A 169 -12.74 -19.58 26.25
N LYS A 170 -11.49 -19.19 25.98
CA LYS A 170 -10.69 -18.34 26.87
C LYS A 170 -11.12 -16.88 26.84
N GLU A 171 -11.97 -16.51 25.88
CA GLU A 171 -12.52 -15.17 25.69
C GLU A 171 -13.96 -15.25 25.19
N ASP A 172 -14.78 -14.30 25.63
CA ASP A 172 -16.16 -14.15 25.16
C ASP A 172 -16.19 -13.32 23.87
N PRO A 173 -16.72 -13.84 22.74
CA PRO A 173 -16.91 -13.07 21.51
C PRO A 173 -17.76 -11.81 21.67
N THR A 174 -18.69 -11.77 22.64
CA THR A 174 -19.54 -10.60 22.86
C THR A 174 -18.79 -9.41 23.44
N SER A 175 -17.58 -9.61 23.98
CA SER A 175 -16.71 -8.52 24.43
C SER A 175 -16.33 -7.52 23.33
N ILE A 176 -16.44 -7.93 22.05
CA ILE A 176 -16.22 -7.05 20.88
C ILE A 176 -17.35 -6.01 20.73
N LEU A 177 -18.53 -6.26 21.28
CA LEU A 177 -19.70 -5.37 21.17
C LEU A 177 -19.78 -4.34 22.30
N LEU A 178 -18.91 -4.44 23.31
CA LEU A 178 -18.92 -3.59 24.51
C LEU A 178 -17.93 -2.41 24.44
N ASN A 179 -17.24 -2.25 23.30
CA ASN A 179 -16.26 -1.19 23.05
C ASN A 179 -16.78 -0.17 22.02
#